data_AF-A0A1L9B3Q3-F1
#
_entry.id   AF-A0A1L9B3Q3-F1
#
_cell.length_a   1.000
_cell.length_b   1.000
_cell.length_c   1.000
_cell.angle_alpha   90.00
_cell.angle_beta   90.00
_cell.angle_gamma   90.00
#
_symmetry.space_group_name_H-M   'P 1'
#
loop_
_entity.id
_entity.type
_entity.pdbx_description
1 polymer ?
#
loop_
_entity_poly.entity_id
_entity_poly.type
_entity_poly.pdbx_seq_one_letter_code
_entity_poly.pdbx_strand_id
1 'polypeptide(L)'
;MDMRGVVRRAMKSAAAGVLHHSGLRKALAAYRRHQSGGRRILIVSYHRVVEDFFGELQRSIPGLLISQETFRRHLEGLSAAGYKFATLGEALDVMSGARTAHDDLCVVTFDDGYRDVYRYAYPVLKEMGVPAITYLPAELIGTNHRFNHDRLFHLVHSVQAKGYQPLFDVLPEPAAGLMVEVMSGRKRLSAALDDFIGVHSSATLMDTIRALEERLGPDAQLLPEQGDLMDWDEVRTMSRDGFEFGAHTLGHVVLTHEPLDVVEREVRESKALIERELGKPVRDFAYCNGWYSDDVIDVLMRNGFRSAVTTEDMANRIGGNPFTLKRKVLWENFSVGVTGGYSSSLTVCQLDDCFGTLGMREPVLGRRPQRVKKESQEALPSGTNTPNSLVMTEGAAW
;
A
#
# COMPACT_ATOMS: atom_id res chain seq x y z
N MET A 1 -18.19 -20.63 4.49
CA MET A 1 -18.13 -19.79 3.27
C MET A 1 -19.21 -18.71 3.37
N ASP A 2 -18.84 -17.44 3.23
CA ASP A 2 -19.79 -16.32 3.27
C ASP A 2 -20.62 -16.28 1.97
N MET A 3 -21.89 -16.66 2.07
CA MET A 3 -22.84 -16.71 0.94
C MET A 3 -22.98 -15.35 0.25
N ARG A 4 -22.91 -14.24 1.00
CA ARG A 4 -23.00 -12.89 0.43
C ARG A 4 -21.79 -12.57 -0.45
N GLY A 5 -20.59 -12.98 -0.02
CA GLY A 5 -19.36 -12.84 -0.78
C GLY A 5 -19.39 -13.57 -2.12
N VAL A 6 -19.93 -14.79 -2.14
CA VAL A 6 -20.09 -15.60 -3.36
C VAL A 6 -21.05 -14.95 -4.34
N VAL A 7 -22.23 -14.54 -3.87
CA VAL A 7 -23.25 -13.87 -4.71
C VAL A 7 -22.70 -12.57 -5.30
N ARG A 8 -22.01 -11.74 -4.49
CA ARG A 8 -21.38 -10.51 -4.98
C ARG A 8 -20.34 -10.78 -6.07
N ARG A 9 -19.51 -11.81 -5.90
CA ARG A 9 -18.49 -12.21 -6.90
C ARG A 9 -19.14 -12.70 -8.19
N ALA A 10 -20.21 -13.48 -8.10
CA ALA A 10 -20.97 -13.96 -9.26
C ALA A 10 -21.59 -12.79 -10.04
N MET A 11 -22.27 -11.86 -9.36
CA MET A 11 -22.85 -10.67 -9.99
C MET A 11 -21.79 -9.81 -10.68
N LYS A 12 -20.66 -9.55 -10.01
CA LYS A 12 -19.55 -8.77 -10.59
C LYS A 12 -18.94 -9.45 -11.82
N SER A 13 -18.79 -10.78 -11.78
CA SER A 13 -18.27 -11.56 -12.91
C SER A 13 -19.23 -11.56 -14.10
N ALA A 14 -20.54 -11.70 -13.85
CA ALA A 14 -21.56 -11.61 -14.90
C ALA A 14 -21.61 -10.22 -15.54
N ALA A 15 -21.59 -9.16 -14.73
CA ALA A 15 -21.53 -7.78 -15.21
C ALA A 15 -20.26 -7.52 -16.05
N ALA A 16 -19.10 -8.00 -15.60
CA ALA A 16 -17.87 -7.93 -16.40
C ALA A 16 -17.99 -8.65 -17.74
N GLY A 17 -18.61 -9.83 -17.75
CA GLY A 17 -18.88 -10.59 -18.97
C GLY A 17 -19.71 -9.79 -19.97
N VAL A 18 -20.82 -9.19 -19.52
CA VAL A 18 -21.67 -8.33 -20.36
C VAL A 18 -20.90 -7.11 -20.87
N LEU A 19 -20.22 -6.38 -19.99
CA LEU A 19 -19.44 -5.19 -20.35
C LEU A 19 -18.36 -5.50 -21.40
N HIS A 20 -17.66 -6.61 -21.22
CA HIS A 20 -16.57 -7.01 -22.10
C HIS A 20 -17.06 -7.41 -23.49
N HIS A 21 -18.04 -8.32 -23.59
CA HIS A 21 -18.47 -8.90 -24.86
C HIS A 21 -19.45 -8.02 -25.64
N SER A 22 -20.17 -7.10 -24.98
CA SER A 22 -21.04 -6.12 -25.66
C SER A 22 -20.28 -4.95 -26.30
N GLY A 23 -18.99 -4.78 -25.98
CA GLY A 23 -18.21 -3.61 -26.37
C GLY A 23 -18.44 -2.37 -25.50
N LEU A 24 -19.38 -2.40 -24.54
CA LEU A 24 -19.63 -1.30 -23.61
C LEU A 24 -18.38 -0.91 -22.81
N ARG A 25 -17.50 -1.87 -22.49
CA ARG A 25 -16.17 -1.60 -21.92
C ARG A 25 -15.37 -0.59 -22.75
N LYS A 26 -15.33 -0.74 -24.08
CA LYS A 26 -14.58 0.17 -24.97
C LYS A 26 -15.19 1.58 -24.97
N ALA A 27 -16.51 1.68 -24.90
CA ALA A 27 -17.20 2.96 -24.75
C ALA A 27 -16.87 3.65 -23.41
N LEU A 28 -16.88 2.89 -22.30
CA LEU A 28 -16.45 3.40 -20.99
C LEU A 28 -14.98 3.84 -20.99
N ALA A 29 -14.10 3.07 -21.63
CA ALA A 29 -12.69 3.44 -21.80
C ALA A 29 -12.53 4.76 -22.60
N ALA A 30 -13.29 4.95 -23.67
CA ALA A 30 -13.31 6.18 -24.45
C ALA A 30 -13.84 7.38 -23.64
N TYR A 31 -14.91 7.17 -22.88
CA TYR A 31 -15.46 8.17 -21.97
C TYR A 31 -14.44 8.61 -20.91
N ARG A 32 -13.77 7.65 -20.25
CA ARG A 32 -12.72 7.96 -19.27
C ARG A 32 -11.53 8.67 -19.91
N ARG A 33 -11.16 8.31 -21.14
CA ARG A 33 -10.11 9.01 -21.89
C ARG A 33 -10.47 10.48 -22.08
N HIS A 34 -11.71 10.77 -22.49
CA HIS A 34 -12.19 12.14 -22.60
C HIS A 34 -12.14 12.88 -21.26
N GLN A 35 -12.65 12.28 -20.18
CA GLN A 35 -12.63 12.86 -18.83
C GLN A 35 -11.22 13.10 -18.26
N SER A 36 -10.23 12.37 -18.76
CA SER A 36 -8.84 12.46 -18.29
C SER A 36 -8.00 13.47 -19.10
N GLY A 37 -8.62 14.23 -20.00
CA GLY A 37 -7.91 15.20 -20.85
C GLY A 37 -7.45 14.62 -22.19
N GLY A 38 -8.15 13.62 -22.73
CA GLY A 38 -7.85 12.99 -24.02
C GLY A 38 -6.91 11.80 -23.95
N ARG A 39 -6.42 11.44 -22.76
CA ARG A 39 -5.47 10.34 -22.55
C ARG A 39 -5.70 9.66 -21.20
N ARG A 40 -5.63 8.33 -21.14
CA ARG A 40 -5.61 7.62 -19.85
C ARG A 40 -4.18 7.36 -19.42
N ILE A 41 -3.89 7.67 -18.17
CA ILE A 41 -2.64 7.30 -17.48
C ILE A 41 -3.03 6.42 -16.30
N LEU A 42 -2.86 5.11 -16.47
CA LEU A 42 -3.08 4.13 -15.43
C LEU A 42 -1.77 3.88 -14.70
N ILE A 43 -1.79 3.97 -13.37
CA ILE A 43 -0.65 3.55 -12.54
C ILE A 43 -1.15 2.39 -11.69
N VAL A 44 -0.52 1.23 -11.86
CA VAL A 44 -0.85 0.03 -11.08
C VAL A 44 0.19 -0.17 -9.98
N SER A 45 -0.25 -0.56 -8.79
CA SER A 45 0.64 -0.91 -7.67
C SER A 45 0.47 -2.37 -7.26
N TYR A 46 1.59 -3.03 -7.00
CA TYR A 46 1.69 -4.35 -6.39
C TYR A 46 2.61 -4.26 -5.16
N HIS A 47 2.55 -5.27 -4.29
CA HIS A 47 3.48 -5.36 -3.15
C HIS A 47 4.33 -6.62 -3.29
N ARG A 48 3.67 -7.79 -3.32
CA ARG A 48 4.35 -9.09 -3.36
C ARG A 48 3.86 -9.95 -4.52
N VAL A 49 4.78 -10.41 -5.35
CA VAL A 49 4.53 -11.39 -6.42
C VAL A 49 5.14 -12.71 -5.99
N VAL A 50 4.34 -13.75 -5.79
CA VAL A 50 4.78 -15.00 -5.15
C VAL A 50 4.58 -16.21 -6.07
N GLU A 51 5.42 -17.23 -5.91
CA GLU A 51 5.27 -18.51 -6.63
C GLU A 51 4.21 -19.41 -5.97
N ASP A 52 4.37 -19.73 -4.68
CA ASP A 52 3.39 -20.50 -3.90
C ASP A 52 2.35 -19.58 -3.24
N PHE A 53 1.37 -19.15 -4.03
CA PHE A 53 0.31 -18.27 -3.54
C PHE A 53 -0.52 -18.87 -2.39
N PHE A 54 -0.84 -20.17 -2.44
CA PHE A 54 -1.68 -20.80 -1.43
C PHE A 54 -0.94 -21.01 -0.11
N GLY A 55 0.35 -21.33 -0.15
CA GLY A 55 1.20 -21.36 1.04
C GLY A 55 1.32 -19.98 1.69
N GLU A 56 1.55 -18.93 0.89
CA GLU A 56 1.71 -17.57 1.39
C GLU A 56 0.42 -16.98 1.97
N LEU A 57 -0.75 -17.38 1.48
CA LEU A 57 -2.03 -16.97 2.07
C LEU A 57 -2.17 -17.34 3.56
N GLN A 58 -1.43 -18.35 4.04
CA GLN A 58 -1.46 -18.77 5.45
C GLN A 58 -0.50 -17.98 6.34
N ARG A 59 0.34 -17.13 5.74
CA ARG A 59 1.52 -16.55 6.41
C ARG A 59 1.64 -15.04 6.22
N SER A 60 0.95 -14.51 5.21
CA SER A 60 1.13 -13.18 4.70
C SER A 60 -0.23 -12.51 4.46
N ILE A 61 -0.28 -11.18 4.50
CA ILE A 61 -1.52 -10.41 4.32
C ILE A 61 -2.08 -10.65 2.91
N PRO A 62 -3.28 -11.24 2.74
CA PRO A 62 -3.79 -11.61 1.42
C PRO A 62 -3.95 -10.44 0.44
N GLY A 63 -4.15 -9.22 0.95
CA GLY A 63 -4.27 -8.00 0.14
C GLY A 63 -2.96 -7.54 -0.51
N LEU A 64 -1.81 -8.11 -0.12
CA LEU A 64 -0.49 -7.78 -0.68
C LEU A 64 -0.04 -8.78 -1.75
N LEU A 65 -0.68 -9.95 -1.80
CA LEU A 65 -0.22 -11.09 -2.58
C LEU A 65 -0.87 -11.15 -3.96
N ILE A 66 -0.05 -11.45 -4.96
CA ILE A 66 -0.47 -11.93 -6.27
C ILE A 66 0.44 -13.07 -6.69
N SER A 67 -0.10 -14.11 -7.32
CA SER A 67 0.70 -15.17 -7.91
C SER A 67 1.48 -14.64 -9.11
N GLN A 68 2.68 -15.19 -9.37
CA GLN A 68 3.46 -14.84 -10.56
C GLN A 68 2.67 -15.03 -11.87
N GLU A 69 1.85 -16.08 -11.93
CA GLU A 69 0.98 -16.37 -13.07
C GLU A 69 -0.08 -15.28 -13.27
N THR A 70 -0.83 -14.91 -12.22
CA THR A 70 -1.83 -13.84 -12.33
C THR A 70 -1.18 -12.49 -12.60
N PHE A 71 0.01 -12.23 -12.06
CA PHE A 71 0.79 -11.04 -12.37
C PHE A 71 1.14 -10.95 -13.86
N ARG A 72 1.66 -12.01 -14.47
CA ARG A 72 1.92 -12.06 -15.93
C ARG A 72 0.64 -11.80 -16.72
N ARG A 73 -0.47 -12.44 -16.35
CA ARG A 73 -1.77 -12.25 -17.01
C ARG A 73 -2.31 -10.82 -16.89
N HIS A 74 -1.99 -10.10 -15.81
CA HIS A 74 -2.30 -8.67 -15.71
C HIS A 74 -1.56 -7.86 -16.77
N LEU A 75 -0.26 -8.09 -16.94
CA LEU A 75 0.55 -7.38 -17.93
C LEU A 75 0.08 -7.67 -19.36
N GLU A 76 -0.19 -8.94 -19.66
CA GLU A 76 -0.78 -9.35 -20.95
C GLU A 76 -2.15 -8.71 -21.19
N GLY A 77 -3.01 -8.69 -20.16
CA GLY A 77 -4.33 -8.06 -20.21
C GLY A 77 -4.28 -6.55 -20.43
N LEU A 78 -3.31 -5.86 -19.82
CA LEU A 78 -3.06 -4.44 -20.02
C LEU A 78 -2.61 -4.15 -21.46
N SER A 79 -1.66 -4.93 -21.98
CA SER A 79 -1.21 -4.83 -23.37
C SER A 79 -2.37 -5.08 -24.35
N ALA A 80 -3.15 -6.14 -24.12
CA ALA A 80 -4.31 -6.48 -24.96
C ALA A 80 -5.44 -5.43 -24.86
N ALA A 81 -5.51 -4.67 -23.77
CA ALA A 81 -6.43 -3.56 -23.61
C ALA A 81 -5.96 -2.26 -24.31
N GLY A 82 -4.79 -2.28 -24.94
CA GLY A 82 -4.22 -1.15 -25.69
C GLY A 82 -3.44 -0.15 -24.84
N TYR A 83 -3.01 -0.56 -23.64
CA TYR A 83 -2.06 0.25 -22.87
C TYR A 83 -0.63 0.02 -23.38
N LYS A 84 0.10 1.11 -23.52
CA LYS A 84 1.55 1.09 -23.71
C LYS A 84 2.22 1.26 -22.36
N PHE A 85 3.12 0.34 -22.02
CA PHE A 85 3.93 0.47 -20.81
C PHE A 85 4.92 1.63 -20.95
N ALA A 86 5.05 2.42 -19.89
CA ALA A 86 5.91 3.59 -19.83
C ALA A 86 6.56 3.71 -18.46
N THR A 87 7.73 4.35 -18.40
CA THR A 87 8.32 4.77 -17.11
C THR A 87 7.44 5.83 -16.45
N LEU A 88 7.61 6.04 -15.13
CA LEU A 88 6.87 7.09 -14.44
C LEU A 88 7.22 8.48 -14.98
N GLY A 89 8.50 8.71 -15.32
CA GLY A 89 8.95 9.96 -15.94
C GLY A 89 8.23 10.26 -17.25
N GLU A 90 8.11 9.28 -18.15
CA GLU A 90 7.40 9.47 -19.41
C GLU A 90 5.91 9.75 -19.21
N ALA A 91 5.28 9.08 -18.24
CA ALA A 91 3.89 9.35 -17.91
C ALA A 91 3.71 10.78 -17.37
N LEU A 92 4.64 11.28 -16.54
CA LEU A 92 4.65 12.65 -16.03
C LEU A 92 4.88 13.69 -17.14
N ASP A 93 5.77 13.41 -18.09
CA ASP A 93 6.00 14.28 -19.25
C ASP A 93 4.73 14.41 -20.11
N VAL A 94 3.99 13.32 -20.28
CA VAL A 94 2.69 13.34 -20.97
C VAL A 94 1.63 14.06 -20.13
N MET A 95 1.58 13.80 -18.83
CA MET A 95 0.62 14.43 -17.93
C MET A 95 0.80 15.95 -17.85
N SER A 96 2.03 16.44 -17.90
CA SER A 96 2.36 17.88 -17.90
C SER A 96 2.21 18.54 -19.28
N GLY A 97 2.08 17.76 -20.36
CA GLY A 97 2.06 18.25 -21.74
C GLY A 97 3.45 18.49 -22.34
N ALA A 98 4.53 18.18 -21.63
CA ALA A 98 5.90 18.24 -22.15
C ALA A 98 6.14 17.21 -23.28
N ARG A 99 5.37 16.11 -23.29
CA ARG A 99 5.40 15.08 -24.34
C ARG A 99 4.00 14.77 -24.84
N THR A 100 3.85 14.58 -26.15
CA THR A 100 2.62 14.03 -26.73
C THR A 100 2.68 12.50 -26.75
N ALA A 101 1.56 11.86 -26.43
CA ALA A 101 1.38 10.41 -26.57
C ALA A 101 0.11 10.11 -27.35
N HIS A 102 0.17 9.08 -28.20
CA HIS A 102 -0.96 8.59 -29.01
C HIS A 102 -1.67 7.38 -28.39
N ASP A 103 -1.00 6.68 -27.49
CA ASP A 103 -1.49 5.48 -26.78
C ASP A 103 -1.81 5.80 -25.33
N ASP A 104 -2.81 5.13 -24.75
CA ASP A 104 -3.02 5.18 -23.29
C ASP A 104 -1.81 4.55 -22.57
N LEU A 105 -1.40 5.12 -21.45
CA LEU A 105 -0.18 4.70 -20.76
C LEU A 105 -0.49 3.88 -19.51
N CYS A 106 0.36 2.88 -19.25
CA CYS A 106 0.38 2.14 -18.00
C CYS A 106 1.76 2.20 -17.35
N VAL A 107 1.82 2.60 -16.09
CA VAL A 107 3.03 2.57 -15.26
C VAL A 107 2.87 1.45 -14.24
N VAL A 108 3.85 0.55 -14.17
CA VAL A 108 3.89 -0.54 -13.19
C VAL A 108 4.73 -0.11 -11.99
N THR A 109 4.15 -0.18 -10.80
CA THR A 109 4.81 0.20 -9.55
C THR A 109 4.77 -0.93 -8.53
N PHE A 110 5.80 -1.00 -7.69
CA PHE A 110 5.87 -1.87 -6.52
C PHE A 110 6.19 -1.06 -5.29
N ASP A 111 5.56 -1.39 -4.17
CA ASP A 111 5.87 -0.79 -2.87
C ASP A 111 6.68 -1.77 -2.00
N ASP A 112 7.23 -1.26 -0.91
CA ASP A 112 7.85 -2.00 0.21
C ASP A 112 9.18 -2.73 -0.08
N GLY A 113 9.55 -2.96 -1.34
CA GLY A 113 10.85 -3.57 -1.65
C GLY A 113 10.99 -5.03 -1.22
N TYR A 114 9.88 -5.77 -1.16
CA TYR A 114 9.89 -7.22 -0.91
C TYR A 114 10.78 -7.96 -1.91
N ARG A 115 11.55 -8.93 -1.42
CA ARG A 115 12.48 -9.77 -2.21
C ARG A 115 11.77 -10.57 -3.28
N ASP A 116 10.50 -10.88 -3.09
CA ASP A 116 9.65 -11.57 -4.06
C ASP A 116 9.51 -10.77 -5.37
N VAL A 117 9.61 -9.44 -5.31
CA VAL A 117 9.65 -8.58 -6.51
C VAL A 117 10.88 -8.91 -7.34
N TYR A 118 12.06 -9.03 -6.73
CA TYR A 118 13.29 -9.44 -7.42
C TYR A 118 13.22 -10.89 -7.92
N ARG A 119 12.70 -11.82 -7.10
CA ARG A 119 12.69 -13.24 -7.43
C ARG A 119 11.67 -13.59 -8.53
N TYR A 120 10.48 -12.99 -8.51
CA TYR A 120 9.36 -13.45 -9.32
C TYR A 120 8.77 -12.39 -10.25
N ALA A 121 8.72 -11.11 -9.85
CA ALA A 121 8.19 -10.06 -10.72
C ALA A 121 9.22 -9.61 -11.76
N TYR A 122 10.46 -9.39 -11.33
CA TYR A 122 11.55 -8.86 -12.14
C TYR A 122 11.87 -9.72 -13.37
N PRO A 123 11.98 -11.06 -13.30
CA PRO A 123 12.19 -11.88 -14.49
C PRO A 123 11.07 -11.74 -15.53
N VAL A 124 9.81 -11.67 -15.07
CA VAL A 124 8.63 -11.49 -15.95
C VAL A 124 8.69 -10.12 -16.63
N LEU A 125 8.96 -9.06 -15.86
CA LEU A 125 9.07 -7.70 -16.39
C LEU A 125 10.19 -7.58 -17.42
N LYS A 126 11.36 -8.19 -17.13
CA LYS A 126 12.52 -8.19 -18.03
C LYS A 126 12.25 -8.94 -19.33
N GLU A 127 11.64 -10.12 -19.23
CA GLU A 127 11.23 -10.93 -20.40
C GLU A 127 10.24 -10.16 -21.29
N MET A 128 9.28 -9.46 -20.68
CA MET A 128 8.24 -8.71 -21.40
C MET A 128 8.68 -7.29 -21.82
N GLY A 129 9.86 -6.83 -21.42
CA GLY A 129 10.34 -5.47 -21.68
C GLY A 129 9.48 -4.38 -21.01
N VAL A 130 8.88 -4.67 -19.85
CA VAL A 130 7.98 -3.77 -19.15
C VAL A 130 8.77 -2.93 -18.13
N PRO A 131 8.86 -1.58 -18.31
CA PRO A 131 9.48 -0.73 -17.30
C PRO A 131 8.65 -0.73 -16.00
N ALA A 132 9.34 -0.66 -14.88
CA ALA A 132 8.72 -0.54 -13.57
C ALA A 132 9.57 0.27 -12.60
N ILE A 133 8.92 0.81 -11.57
CA ILE A 133 9.54 1.50 -10.44
C ILE A 133 9.19 0.78 -9.13
N THR A 134 10.18 0.59 -8.25
CA THR A 134 9.96 0.06 -6.90
C THR A 134 10.28 1.13 -5.85
N TYR A 135 9.38 1.38 -4.91
CA TYR A 135 9.58 2.35 -3.83
C TYR A 135 10.14 1.64 -2.58
N LEU A 136 11.27 2.12 -2.07
CA LEU A 136 12.03 1.45 -1.02
C LEU A 136 11.91 2.16 0.33
N PRO A 137 11.56 1.45 1.43
CA PRO A 137 11.78 1.92 2.78
C PRO A 137 13.26 1.71 3.11
N ALA A 138 14.04 2.77 2.90
CA ALA A 138 15.47 2.68 2.63
C ALA A 138 16.31 2.04 3.74
N GLU A 139 15.95 2.19 5.02
CA GLU A 139 16.73 1.63 6.13
C GLU A 139 16.52 0.12 6.32
N LEU A 140 15.43 -0.42 5.78
CA LEU A 140 15.06 -1.82 5.96
C LEU A 140 15.71 -2.71 4.89
N ILE A 141 16.05 -2.16 3.72
CA ILE A 141 16.70 -2.87 2.61
C ILE A 141 18.08 -3.38 3.02
N GLY A 142 18.35 -4.67 2.75
CA GLY A 142 19.60 -5.33 3.14
C GLY A 142 19.69 -5.70 4.63
N THR A 143 18.60 -5.59 5.37
CA THR A 143 18.53 -6.01 6.78
C THR A 143 17.62 -7.23 6.95
N ASN A 144 17.65 -7.82 8.15
CA ASN A 144 16.70 -8.87 8.54
C ASN A 144 15.43 -8.31 9.21
N HIS A 145 15.21 -6.99 9.17
CA HIS A 145 14.02 -6.38 9.74
C HIS A 145 12.78 -6.72 8.89
N ARG A 146 11.62 -6.68 9.56
CA ARG A 146 10.30 -6.99 8.97
C ARG A 146 9.33 -5.87 9.31
N PHE A 147 8.39 -5.62 8.41
CA PHE A 147 7.40 -4.58 8.63
C PHE A 147 6.49 -4.89 9.82
N ASN A 148 6.01 -3.81 10.45
CA ASN A 148 5.11 -3.93 11.59
C ASN A 148 3.81 -4.65 11.21
N HIS A 149 3.27 -4.44 10.00
CA HIS A 149 2.05 -5.13 9.55
C HIS A 149 2.26 -6.63 9.37
N ASP A 150 3.41 -7.06 8.83
CA ASP A 150 3.73 -8.48 8.67
C ASP A 150 3.94 -9.16 10.02
N ARG A 151 4.66 -8.48 10.94
CA ARG A 151 4.86 -8.94 12.32
C ARG A 151 3.53 -9.11 13.04
N LEU A 152 2.67 -8.09 13.01
CA LEU A 152 1.35 -8.13 13.63
C LEU A 152 0.48 -9.23 13.02
N PHE A 153 0.45 -9.35 11.68
CA PHE A 153 -0.30 -10.41 11.01
C PHE A 153 0.15 -11.79 11.48
N HIS A 154 1.46 -12.05 11.48
CA HIS A 154 2.02 -13.31 11.93
C HIS A 154 1.69 -13.61 13.40
N LEU A 155 1.89 -12.65 14.29
CA LEU A 155 1.67 -12.83 15.73
C LEU A 155 0.21 -13.11 16.02
N VAL A 156 -0.71 -12.30 15.48
CA VAL A 156 -2.14 -12.46 15.71
C VAL A 156 -2.65 -13.76 15.07
N HIS A 157 -2.21 -14.10 13.85
CA HIS A 157 -2.55 -15.37 13.21
C HIS A 157 -2.06 -16.57 14.03
N SER A 158 -0.84 -16.50 14.56
CA SER A 158 -0.29 -17.54 15.44
C SER A 158 -1.10 -17.72 16.71
N VAL A 159 -1.62 -16.63 17.29
CA VAL A 159 -2.54 -16.70 18.44
C VAL A 159 -3.83 -17.41 18.05
N GLN A 160 -4.44 -17.05 16.91
CA GLN A 160 -5.66 -17.69 16.40
C GLN A 160 -5.45 -19.19 16.17
N ALA A 161 -4.37 -19.57 15.49
CA ALA A 161 -4.10 -20.95 15.10
C ALA A 161 -3.82 -21.86 16.30
N LYS A 162 -3.14 -21.35 17.34
CA LYS A 162 -2.86 -22.10 18.57
C LYS A 162 -4.06 -22.21 19.52
N GLY A 163 -5.17 -21.54 19.22
CA GLY A 163 -6.41 -21.63 20.00
C GLY A 163 -6.28 -21.09 21.43
N TYR A 164 -5.36 -20.15 21.68
CA TYR A 164 -5.20 -19.55 23.01
C TYR A 164 -6.46 -18.77 23.40
N GLN A 165 -7.13 -19.21 24.48
CA GLN A 165 -8.26 -18.54 25.16
C GLN A 165 -8.11 -18.83 26.67
N PRO A 166 -8.47 -17.94 27.60
CA PRO A 166 -8.24 -16.50 27.71
C PRO A 166 -7.23 -16.21 28.84
N LEU A 167 -6.14 -15.51 28.51
CA LEU A 167 -5.36 -14.73 29.49
C LEU A 167 -5.18 -13.33 28.90
N PHE A 168 -6.27 -12.82 28.30
CA PHE A 168 -6.33 -11.54 27.59
C PHE A 168 -6.40 -10.35 28.56
N ASP A 169 -6.76 -10.59 29.83
CA ASP A 169 -6.84 -9.59 30.89
C ASP A 169 -5.46 -8.97 31.26
N VAL A 170 -4.38 -9.42 30.63
CA VAL A 170 -3.00 -8.98 30.89
C VAL A 170 -2.36 -8.28 29.69
N LEU A 171 -3.00 -8.26 28.51
CA LEU A 171 -2.46 -7.48 27.40
C LEU A 171 -2.75 -5.99 27.63
N PRO A 172 -1.77 -5.09 27.50
CA PRO A 172 -2.01 -3.67 27.59
C PRO A 172 -2.89 -3.20 26.42
N GLU A 173 -3.71 -2.18 26.62
CA GLU A 173 -4.31 -1.46 25.50
C GLU A 173 -3.19 -0.71 24.72
N PRO A 174 -3.27 -0.64 23.38
CA PRO A 174 -4.38 -1.05 22.53
C PRO A 174 -4.31 -2.50 21.99
N ALA A 175 -3.34 -3.30 22.45
CA ALA A 175 -3.15 -4.68 21.99
C ALA A 175 -4.36 -5.57 22.32
N ALA A 176 -4.94 -5.40 23.51
CA ALA A 176 -6.17 -6.09 23.91
C ALA A 176 -7.34 -5.78 22.96
N GLY A 177 -7.58 -4.51 22.63
CA GLY A 177 -8.61 -4.09 21.68
C GLY A 177 -8.46 -4.72 20.29
N LEU A 178 -7.24 -4.78 19.73
CA LEU A 178 -6.97 -5.45 18.46
C LEU A 178 -7.34 -6.94 18.52
N MET A 179 -6.95 -7.62 19.60
CA MET A 179 -7.24 -9.04 19.78
C MET A 179 -8.74 -9.30 19.90
N VAL A 180 -9.48 -8.45 20.62
CA VAL A 180 -10.95 -8.56 20.73
C VAL A 180 -11.62 -8.45 19.37
N GLU A 181 -11.23 -7.49 18.53
CA GLU A 181 -11.78 -7.34 17.18
C GLU A 181 -11.56 -8.60 16.32
N VAL A 182 -10.35 -9.15 16.36
CA VAL A 182 -9.99 -10.35 15.56
C VAL A 182 -10.63 -11.63 16.10
N MET A 183 -10.56 -11.88 17.41
CA MET A 183 -11.06 -13.12 18.02
C MET A 183 -12.58 -13.19 18.03
N SER A 184 -13.27 -12.04 18.07
CA SER A 184 -14.74 -12.00 17.96
C SER A 184 -15.27 -12.49 16.60
N GLY A 185 -14.40 -12.63 15.60
CA GLY A 185 -14.78 -12.98 14.23
C GLY A 185 -15.58 -11.90 13.50
N ARG A 186 -15.75 -10.71 14.10
CA ARG A 186 -16.49 -9.58 13.51
C ARG A 186 -15.79 -9.03 12.27
N LYS A 187 -14.45 -9.03 12.28
CA LYS A 187 -13.62 -8.61 11.14
C LYS A 187 -12.65 -9.72 10.76
N ARG A 188 -12.28 -9.76 9.49
CA ARG A 188 -11.11 -10.54 9.04
C ARG A 188 -9.87 -9.91 9.65
N LEU A 189 -8.85 -10.73 9.94
CA LEU A 189 -7.58 -10.27 10.50
C LEU A 189 -7.01 -9.07 9.73
N SER A 190 -6.91 -9.16 8.41
CA SER A 190 -6.39 -8.07 7.59
C SER A 190 -7.15 -6.75 7.78
N ALA A 191 -8.49 -6.80 7.86
CA ALA A 191 -9.31 -5.60 8.04
C ALA A 191 -9.16 -5.01 9.45
N ALA A 192 -9.02 -5.85 10.47
CA ALA A 192 -8.76 -5.37 11.83
C ALA A 192 -7.37 -4.71 11.95
N LEU A 193 -6.36 -5.26 11.26
CA LEU A 193 -5.03 -4.66 11.20
C LEU A 193 -5.02 -3.35 10.42
N ASP A 194 -5.73 -3.27 9.29
CA ASP A 194 -5.87 -2.03 8.52
C ASP A 194 -6.45 -0.90 9.38
N ASP A 195 -7.52 -1.21 10.14
CA ASP A 195 -8.14 -0.24 11.06
C ASP A 195 -7.16 0.18 12.17
N PHE A 196 -6.44 -0.78 12.75
CA PHE A 196 -5.50 -0.56 13.84
C PHE A 196 -4.29 0.29 13.41
N ILE A 197 -3.62 -0.10 12.33
CA ILE A 197 -2.52 0.65 11.73
C ILE A 197 -3.01 2.04 11.30
N GLY A 198 -4.26 2.12 10.85
CA GLY A 198 -4.85 3.35 10.39
C GLY A 198 -5.13 4.41 11.47
N VAL A 199 -5.05 4.05 12.76
CA VAL A 199 -5.32 4.98 13.85
C VAL A 199 -4.17 5.16 14.82
N HIS A 200 -3.19 4.26 14.85
CA HIS A 200 -2.08 4.28 15.79
C HIS A 200 -0.77 4.77 15.16
N SER A 201 0.15 5.26 15.99
CA SER A 201 1.50 5.69 15.59
C SER A 201 2.46 4.49 15.52
N SER A 202 3.61 4.68 14.89
CA SER A 202 4.67 3.67 14.78
C SER A 202 5.13 3.14 16.15
N ALA A 203 5.21 4.03 17.16
CA ALA A 203 5.56 3.66 18.52
C ALA A 203 4.55 2.68 19.14
N THR A 204 3.25 2.99 19.01
CA THR A 204 2.16 2.14 19.52
C THR A 204 2.10 0.77 18.82
N LEU A 205 2.40 0.71 17.52
CA LEU A 205 2.49 -0.56 16.80
C LEU A 205 3.62 -1.43 17.38
N MET A 206 4.80 -0.84 17.62
CA MET A 206 5.93 -1.56 18.21
C MET A 206 5.66 -2.03 19.65
N ASP A 207 5.01 -1.21 20.47
CA ASP A 207 4.58 -1.61 21.83
C ASP A 207 3.63 -2.82 21.78
N THR A 208 2.68 -2.78 20.86
CA THR A 208 1.71 -3.87 20.64
C THR A 208 2.42 -5.16 20.22
N ILE A 209 3.36 -5.06 19.29
CA ILE A 209 4.16 -6.20 18.84
C ILE A 209 4.95 -6.80 20.00
N ARG A 210 5.65 -5.98 20.80
CA ARG A 210 6.41 -6.43 21.96
C ARG A 210 5.53 -7.18 22.96
N ALA A 211 4.35 -6.64 23.28
CA ALA A 211 3.41 -7.27 24.19
C ALA A 211 2.94 -8.65 23.68
N LEU A 212 2.71 -8.79 22.37
CA LEU A 212 2.33 -10.08 21.76
C LEU A 212 3.50 -11.07 21.74
N GLU A 213 4.72 -10.62 21.44
CA GLU A 213 5.93 -11.44 21.43
C GLU A 213 6.26 -11.98 22.83
N GLU A 214 6.26 -11.12 23.85
CA GLU A 214 6.46 -11.52 25.25
C GLU A 214 5.45 -12.57 25.68
N ARG A 215 4.20 -12.47 25.20
CA ARG A 215 3.15 -13.40 25.58
C ARG A 215 3.26 -14.76 24.89
N LEU A 216 3.65 -14.79 23.63
CA LEU A 216 3.76 -16.01 22.83
C LEU A 216 5.08 -16.75 23.04
N GLY A 217 6.09 -16.07 23.61
CA GLY A 217 7.40 -16.65 23.91
C GLY A 217 8.36 -16.63 22.71
N PRO A 218 9.58 -17.18 22.89
CA PRO A 218 10.68 -17.02 21.94
C PRO A 218 10.40 -17.55 20.53
N ASP A 219 9.56 -18.58 20.39
CA ASP A 219 9.20 -19.14 19.07
C ASP A 219 8.35 -18.18 18.22
N ALA A 220 7.73 -17.17 18.82
CA ALA A 220 6.93 -16.17 18.10
C ALA A 220 7.78 -15.14 17.33
N GLN A 221 9.09 -15.14 17.55
CA GLN A 221 10.05 -14.32 16.81
C GLN A 221 10.38 -14.92 15.44
N LEU A 222 10.08 -16.22 15.23
CA LEU A 222 10.38 -16.91 13.97
C LEU A 222 9.29 -16.61 12.93
N LEU A 223 9.42 -15.44 12.31
CA LEU A 223 8.67 -15.13 11.10
C LEU A 223 9.03 -16.14 10.00
N PRO A 224 8.08 -16.50 9.12
CA PRO A 224 8.38 -17.36 8.00
C PRO A 224 9.48 -16.74 7.12
N GLU A 225 10.26 -17.60 6.46
CA GLU A 225 11.38 -17.20 5.59
C GLU A 225 10.91 -16.32 4.40
N GLN A 226 9.64 -16.44 4.00
CA GLN A 226 9.05 -15.62 2.94
C GLN A 226 8.59 -14.25 3.45
N GLY A 227 8.67 -13.23 2.59
CA GLY A 227 8.43 -11.83 2.98
C GLY A 227 9.69 -11.08 3.42
N ASP A 228 10.87 -11.64 3.11
CA ASP A 228 12.14 -10.90 3.13
C ASP A 228 12.06 -9.63 2.28
N LEU A 229 12.88 -8.65 2.62
CA LEU A 229 13.15 -7.50 1.77
C LEU A 229 14.35 -7.79 0.89
N MET A 230 14.40 -7.10 -0.24
CA MET A 230 15.59 -7.14 -1.08
C MET A 230 16.83 -6.70 -0.30
N ASP A 231 17.98 -7.20 -0.69
CA ASP A 231 19.26 -6.59 -0.34
C ASP A 231 19.74 -5.58 -1.40
N TRP A 232 20.78 -4.82 -1.07
CA TRP A 232 21.31 -3.80 -1.96
C TRP A 232 21.99 -4.36 -3.21
N ASP A 233 22.46 -5.61 -3.20
CA ASP A 233 23.01 -6.26 -4.40
C ASP A 233 21.89 -6.59 -5.40
N GLU A 234 20.75 -7.09 -4.92
CA GLU A 234 19.53 -7.33 -5.71
C GLU A 234 19.00 -6.02 -6.29
N VAL A 235 18.87 -4.95 -5.48
CA VAL A 235 18.43 -3.63 -5.95
C VAL A 235 19.40 -3.05 -6.99
N ARG A 236 20.71 -3.09 -6.73
CA ARG A 236 21.72 -2.61 -7.70
C ARG A 236 21.67 -3.39 -9.01
N THR A 237 21.41 -4.70 -8.95
CA THR A 237 21.26 -5.55 -10.14
C THR A 237 20.07 -5.10 -10.99
N MET A 238 18.88 -4.96 -10.39
CA MET A 238 17.70 -4.46 -11.09
C MET A 238 17.94 -3.05 -11.67
N SER A 239 18.61 -2.18 -10.91
CA SER A 239 18.88 -0.82 -11.37
C SER A 239 19.81 -0.77 -12.59
N ARG A 240 20.81 -1.66 -12.67
CA ARG A 240 21.68 -1.77 -13.87
C ARG A 240 20.89 -2.21 -15.10
N ASP A 241 19.86 -3.02 -14.90
CA ASP A 241 18.98 -3.52 -15.96
C ASP A 241 17.86 -2.53 -16.34
N GLY A 242 17.88 -1.32 -15.78
CA GLY A 242 17.01 -0.21 -16.17
C GLY A 242 15.74 -0.04 -15.34
N PHE A 243 15.56 -0.83 -14.27
CA PHE A 243 14.46 -0.64 -13.33
C PHE A 243 14.70 0.58 -12.43
N GLU A 244 13.64 1.35 -12.20
CA GLU A 244 13.70 2.58 -11.41
C GLU A 244 13.44 2.30 -9.93
N PHE A 245 13.99 3.14 -9.06
CA PHE A 245 13.76 3.07 -7.62
C PHE A 245 13.37 4.45 -7.07
N GLY A 246 12.29 4.46 -6.28
CA GLY A 246 11.79 5.64 -5.58
C GLY A 246 11.89 5.47 -4.06
N ALA A 247 11.54 6.50 -3.30
CA ALA A 247 11.54 6.44 -1.84
C ALA A 247 10.15 6.07 -1.29
N HIS A 248 10.14 5.23 -0.25
CA HIS A 248 8.96 4.84 0.53
C HIS A 248 9.18 5.12 2.01
N THR A 249 9.58 6.35 2.33
CA THR A 249 10.11 6.77 3.65
C THR A 249 11.43 6.09 4.02
N LEU A 250 11.98 6.39 5.19
CA LEU A 250 13.19 5.73 5.69
C LEU A 250 12.81 4.40 6.31
N GLY A 251 11.88 4.42 7.28
CA GLY A 251 11.49 3.27 8.11
C GLY A 251 10.09 2.68 7.87
N HIS A 252 9.45 2.99 6.74
CA HIS A 252 8.06 2.63 6.43
C HIS A 252 7.04 3.27 7.38
N VAL A 253 7.03 4.60 7.40
CA VAL A 253 6.28 5.40 8.39
C VAL A 253 5.07 6.09 7.76
N VAL A 254 3.92 6.03 8.42
CA VAL A 254 2.71 6.78 8.01
C VAL A 254 2.88 8.26 8.37
N LEU A 255 3.43 9.04 7.44
CA LEU A 255 3.86 10.43 7.67
C LEU A 255 2.79 11.35 8.26
N THR A 256 1.50 11.13 7.97
CA THR A 256 0.41 11.97 8.50
C THR A 256 0.15 11.78 10.00
N HIS A 257 0.72 10.73 10.60
CA HIS A 257 0.65 10.46 12.04
C HIS A 257 1.85 11.00 12.83
N GLU A 258 2.85 11.54 12.14
CA GLU A 258 4.13 11.91 12.77
C GLU A 258 4.33 13.44 12.85
N PRO A 259 5.18 13.92 13.78
CA PRO A 259 5.66 15.31 13.79
C PRO A 259 6.42 15.70 12.50
N LEU A 260 6.36 16.96 12.09
CA LEU A 260 6.99 17.40 10.83
C LEU A 260 8.51 17.29 10.79
N ASP A 261 9.20 17.34 11.92
CA ASP A 261 10.64 17.08 12.01
C ASP A 261 10.99 15.61 11.75
N VAL A 262 10.12 14.68 12.21
CA VAL A 262 10.21 13.26 11.84
C VAL A 262 9.94 13.08 10.35
N VAL A 263 8.89 13.72 9.82
CA VAL A 263 8.56 13.67 8.38
C VAL A 263 9.74 14.16 7.52
N GLU A 264 10.36 15.28 7.87
CA GLU A 264 11.51 15.83 7.17
C GLU A 264 12.70 14.85 7.17
N ARG A 265 12.97 14.20 8.30
CA ARG A 265 14.02 13.18 8.42
C ARG A 265 13.72 11.97 7.54
N GLU A 266 12.52 11.38 7.66
CA GLU A 266 12.07 10.22 6.89
C GLU A 266 12.20 10.44 5.38
N VAL A 267 11.84 11.64 4.90
CA VAL A 267 11.91 12.01 3.49
C VAL A 267 13.35 12.25 3.02
N ARG A 268 14.11 13.07 3.75
CA ARG A 268 15.46 13.48 3.33
C ARG A 268 16.44 12.31 3.37
N GLU A 269 16.40 11.52 4.44
CA GLU A 269 17.39 10.46 4.66
C GLU A 269 17.13 9.24 3.78
N SER A 270 15.86 8.90 3.51
CA SER A 270 15.53 7.83 2.56
C SER A 270 16.06 8.13 1.16
N LYS A 271 15.85 9.36 0.68
CA LYS A 271 16.40 9.83 -0.59
C LYS A 271 17.92 9.70 -0.62
N ALA A 272 18.61 10.30 0.36
CA ALA A 272 20.07 10.31 0.41
C ALA A 272 20.67 8.90 0.48
N LEU A 273 20.03 7.99 1.21
CA LEU A 273 20.45 6.60 1.33
C LEU A 273 20.34 5.88 -0.02
N ILE A 274 19.18 5.90 -0.66
CA ILE A 274 18.97 5.23 -1.96
C ILE A 274 19.90 5.82 -3.04
N GLU A 275 20.06 7.15 -3.09
CA GLU A 275 20.95 7.79 -4.05
C GLU A 275 22.41 7.38 -3.85
N ARG A 276 22.86 7.21 -2.61
CA ARG A 276 24.21 6.72 -2.28
C ARG A 276 24.42 5.29 -2.76
N GLU A 277 23.45 4.40 -2.56
CA GLU A 277 23.57 2.99 -2.95
C GLU A 277 23.49 2.78 -4.46
N LEU A 278 22.74 3.62 -5.18
CA LEU A 278 22.52 3.47 -6.62
C LEU A 278 23.39 4.38 -7.49
N GLY A 279 23.94 5.45 -6.94
CA GLY A 279 24.64 6.48 -7.72
C GLY A 279 23.73 7.19 -8.74
N LYS A 280 22.41 7.17 -8.50
CA LYS A 280 21.37 7.74 -9.38
C LYS A 280 20.41 8.62 -8.57
N PRO A 281 19.88 9.70 -9.15
CA PRO A 281 18.94 10.57 -8.46
C PRO A 281 17.60 9.87 -8.19
N VAL A 282 17.06 10.07 -6.99
CA VAL A 282 15.73 9.59 -6.59
C VAL A 282 14.74 10.75 -6.70
N ARG A 283 13.77 10.56 -7.60
CA ARG A 283 12.85 11.64 -8.01
C ARG A 283 11.41 11.43 -7.54
N ASP A 284 11.03 10.21 -7.20
CA ASP A 284 9.63 9.86 -7.01
C ASP A 284 9.43 9.18 -5.66
N PHE A 285 8.26 9.43 -5.06
CA PHE A 285 7.91 8.99 -3.71
C PHE A 285 6.61 8.17 -3.71
N ALA A 286 6.48 7.20 -2.81
CA ALA A 286 5.19 6.57 -2.51
C ALA A 286 4.83 6.83 -1.06
N TYR A 287 3.61 7.30 -0.80
CA TYR A 287 3.14 7.49 0.58
C TYR A 287 2.76 6.15 1.20
N CYS A 288 3.26 5.84 2.40
CA CYS A 288 2.77 4.70 3.19
C CYS A 288 1.25 4.86 3.41
N ASN A 289 0.51 3.76 3.23
CA ASN A 289 -0.96 3.70 3.17
C ASN A 289 -1.62 4.58 2.09
N GLY A 290 -0.83 5.27 1.25
CA GLY A 290 -1.30 6.28 0.32
C GLY A 290 -1.78 7.58 0.97
N TRP A 291 -1.41 7.82 2.24
CA TRP A 291 -1.90 8.97 3.00
C TRP A 291 -0.96 10.16 2.94
N TYR A 292 -1.54 11.34 2.72
CA TYR A 292 -0.79 12.58 2.54
C TYR A 292 -1.51 13.77 3.16
N SER A 293 -0.75 14.82 3.43
CA SER A 293 -1.22 16.15 3.83
C SER A 293 -0.48 17.20 2.98
N ASP A 294 -0.97 18.44 2.98
CA ASP A 294 -0.30 19.53 2.26
C ASP A 294 1.10 19.79 2.86
N ASP A 295 1.24 19.68 4.19
CA ASP A 295 2.54 19.80 4.88
C ASP A 295 3.55 18.74 4.41
N VAL A 296 3.11 17.49 4.21
CA VAL A 296 3.96 16.41 3.69
C VAL A 296 4.37 16.68 2.23
N ILE A 297 3.44 17.18 1.40
CA ILE A 297 3.75 17.57 0.02
C ILE A 297 4.83 18.67 0.00
N ASP A 298 4.72 19.68 0.86
CA ASP A 298 5.70 20.75 0.97
C ASP A 298 7.09 20.25 1.40
N VAL A 299 7.16 19.25 2.29
CA VAL A 299 8.42 18.57 2.65
C VAL A 299 9.02 17.85 1.43
N LEU A 300 8.21 17.09 0.68
CA LEU A 300 8.68 16.39 -0.52
C LEU A 300 9.23 17.36 -1.57
N MET A 301 8.52 18.47 -1.82
CA MET A 301 8.93 19.51 -2.77
C MET A 301 10.26 20.16 -2.35
N ARG A 302 10.41 20.52 -1.07
CA ARG A 302 11.66 21.10 -0.54
C ARG A 302 12.86 20.15 -0.62
N ASN A 303 12.61 18.84 -0.55
CA ASN A 303 13.62 17.79 -0.73
C ASN A 303 13.84 17.38 -2.20
N GLY A 304 13.26 18.12 -3.15
CA GLY A 304 13.51 17.96 -4.58
C GLY A 304 12.93 16.68 -5.17
N PHE A 305 11.84 16.15 -4.60
CA PHE A 305 11.03 15.15 -5.29
C PHE A 305 10.26 15.81 -6.45
N ARG A 306 10.02 15.04 -7.50
CA ARG A 306 9.27 15.42 -8.71
C ARG A 306 7.81 14.99 -8.61
N SER A 307 7.55 13.83 -8.01
CA SER A 307 6.21 13.26 -7.94
C SER A 307 6.02 12.38 -6.70
N ALA A 308 4.76 12.11 -6.38
CA ALA A 308 4.41 11.15 -5.36
C ALA A 308 3.09 10.42 -5.67
N VAL A 309 3.06 9.12 -5.37
CA VAL A 309 1.92 8.23 -5.63
C VAL A 309 1.14 7.87 -4.37
N THR A 310 -0.20 7.85 -4.50
CA THR A 310 -1.14 7.47 -3.43
C THR A 310 -1.72 6.08 -3.70
N THR A 311 -2.70 5.65 -2.91
CA THR A 311 -3.48 4.41 -3.12
C THR A 311 -4.92 4.71 -3.57
N GLU A 312 -5.19 5.95 -3.99
CA GLU A 312 -6.50 6.38 -4.45
C GLU A 312 -6.81 5.76 -5.82
N ASP A 313 -7.78 4.85 -5.87
CA ASP A 313 -8.21 4.21 -7.13
C ASP A 313 -9.12 5.15 -7.93
N MET A 314 -8.49 6.11 -8.61
CA MET A 314 -9.11 7.15 -9.43
C MET A 314 -8.32 7.38 -10.72
N ALA A 315 -8.90 8.11 -11.67
CA ALA A 315 -8.20 8.48 -12.90
C ALA A 315 -7.16 9.59 -12.66
N ASN A 316 -5.94 9.40 -13.17
CA ASN A 316 -5.01 10.52 -13.37
C ASN A 316 -5.47 11.36 -14.56
N ARG A 317 -5.30 12.69 -14.46
CA ARG A 317 -5.72 13.65 -15.49
C ARG A 317 -4.51 14.39 -16.03
N ILE A 318 -4.54 14.74 -17.32
CA ILE A 318 -3.62 15.73 -17.88
C ILE A 318 -3.75 17.04 -17.09
N GLY A 319 -2.61 17.63 -16.71
CA GLY A 319 -2.52 18.79 -15.82
C GLY A 319 -2.78 18.49 -14.33
N GLY A 320 -2.89 17.22 -13.94
CA GLY A 320 -3.07 16.81 -12.53
C GLY A 320 -1.84 17.10 -11.66
N ASN A 321 -2.05 17.17 -10.35
CA ASN A 321 -0.96 17.40 -9.39
C ASN A 321 -0.04 16.15 -9.29
N PRO A 322 1.26 16.26 -9.63
CA PRO A 322 2.19 15.13 -9.62
C PRO A 322 2.50 14.59 -8.22
N PHE A 323 2.15 15.29 -7.14
CA PHE A 323 2.33 14.81 -5.76
C PHE A 323 1.12 14.04 -5.21
N THR A 324 0.10 13.80 -6.03
CA THR A 324 -1.11 13.07 -5.63
C THR A 324 -1.53 12.05 -6.70
N LEU A 325 -0.56 11.44 -7.37
CA LEU A 325 -0.79 10.50 -8.45
C LEU A 325 -1.61 9.30 -7.96
N LYS A 326 -2.69 9.01 -8.69
CA LYS A 326 -3.69 8.01 -8.34
C LYS A 326 -3.21 6.63 -8.80
N ARG A 327 -3.33 5.62 -7.92
CA ARG A 327 -2.94 4.24 -8.22
C ARG A 327 -4.05 3.26 -7.97
N LYS A 328 -4.09 2.25 -8.82
CA LYS A 328 -4.91 1.06 -8.64
C LYS A 328 -4.04 -0.02 -8.00
N VAL A 329 -4.25 -0.27 -6.71
CA VAL A 329 -3.56 -1.35 -5.98
C VAL A 329 -4.19 -2.68 -6.39
N LEU A 330 -3.35 -3.61 -6.85
CA LEU A 330 -3.75 -4.89 -7.42
C LEU A 330 -3.22 -6.06 -6.58
N TRP A 331 -4.06 -7.08 -6.42
CA TRP A 331 -3.76 -8.33 -5.70
C TRP A 331 -4.56 -9.48 -6.34
N GLU A 332 -4.34 -10.73 -5.93
CA GLU A 332 -4.91 -11.92 -6.60
C GLU A 332 -6.45 -11.87 -6.77
N ASN A 333 -7.19 -11.59 -5.69
CA ASN A 333 -8.65 -11.47 -5.69
C ASN A 333 -9.20 -10.37 -6.61
N PHE A 334 -8.36 -9.50 -7.16
CA PHE A 334 -8.76 -8.57 -8.22
C PHE A 334 -9.15 -9.30 -9.50
N SER A 335 -8.68 -10.53 -9.72
CA SER A 335 -8.91 -11.26 -10.97
C SER A 335 -9.70 -12.55 -10.83
N VAL A 336 -10.01 -12.94 -9.60
CA VAL A 336 -10.70 -14.20 -9.31
C VAL A 336 -12.18 -14.10 -9.70
N GLY A 337 -12.56 -14.90 -10.69
CA GLY A 337 -13.94 -15.05 -11.16
C GLY A 337 -14.79 -15.96 -10.27
N VAL A 338 -16.01 -16.24 -10.73
CA VAL A 338 -17.01 -17.04 -9.98
C VAL A 338 -16.53 -18.45 -9.64
N THR A 339 -15.72 -19.07 -10.51
CA THR A 339 -15.18 -20.43 -10.33
C THR A 339 -13.94 -20.50 -9.43
N GLY A 340 -13.48 -19.37 -8.91
CA GLY A 340 -12.24 -19.30 -8.11
C GLY A 340 -10.96 -19.20 -8.93
N GLY A 341 -11.03 -19.33 -10.27
CA GLY A 341 -9.90 -19.10 -11.17
C GLY A 341 -9.83 -17.68 -11.72
N TYR A 342 -8.75 -17.40 -12.46
CA TYR A 342 -8.54 -16.13 -13.17
C TYR A 342 -9.66 -15.85 -14.19
N SER A 343 -10.16 -14.62 -14.21
CA SER A 343 -11.16 -14.13 -15.16
C SER A 343 -10.62 -12.93 -15.92
N SER A 344 -10.35 -13.11 -17.22
CA SER A 344 -9.85 -12.05 -18.10
C SER A 344 -10.85 -10.89 -18.24
N SER A 345 -12.14 -11.19 -18.43
CA SER A 345 -13.19 -10.17 -18.57
C SER A 345 -13.32 -9.31 -17.32
N LEU A 346 -13.33 -9.94 -16.13
CA LEU A 346 -13.37 -9.25 -14.84
C LEU A 346 -12.12 -8.39 -14.62
N THR A 347 -10.94 -8.94 -14.92
CA THR A 347 -9.67 -8.24 -14.77
C THR A 347 -9.64 -6.98 -15.60
N VAL A 348 -9.88 -7.10 -16.91
CA VAL A 348 -9.79 -5.95 -17.84
C VAL A 348 -10.87 -4.91 -17.53
N CYS A 349 -12.08 -5.31 -17.14
CA CYS A 349 -13.11 -4.35 -16.71
C CYS A 349 -12.71 -3.57 -15.45
N GLN A 350 -11.96 -4.19 -14.53
CA GLN A 350 -11.48 -3.49 -13.35
C GLN A 350 -10.25 -2.62 -13.61
N LEU A 351 -9.34 -3.05 -14.49
CA LEU A 351 -8.21 -2.23 -14.97
C LEU A 351 -8.72 -0.96 -15.68
N ASP A 352 -9.76 -1.10 -16.51
CA ASP A 352 -10.44 0.03 -17.16
C ASP A 352 -11.40 0.79 -16.24
N ASP A 353 -11.51 0.40 -14.97
CA ASP A 353 -12.36 1.02 -13.95
C ASP A 353 -13.84 1.15 -14.36
N CYS A 354 -14.38 0.14 -15.05
CA CYS A 354 -15.78 0.14 -15.47
C CYS A 354 -16.74 0.22 -14.28
N PHE A 355 -16.43 -0.48 -13.19
CA PHE A 355 -17.29 -0.50 -12.00
C PHE A 355 -17.26 0.82 -11.23
N GLY A 356 -16.11 1.49 -11.14
CA GLY A 356 -16.02 2.84 -10.58
C GLY A 356 -16.80 3.84 -11.43
N THR A 357 -16.67 3.75 -12.77
CA THR A 357 -17.40 4.60 -13.72
C THR A 357 -18.93 4.44 -13.61
N LEU A 358 -19.40 3.24 -13.25
CA LEU A 358 -20.82 2.94 -13.03
C LEU A 358 -21.30 3.26 -11.60
N GLY A 359 -20.48 3.88 -10.76
CA GLY A 359 -20.83 4.23 -9.38
C GLY A 359 -20.95 3.04 -8.44
N MET A 360 -20.39 1.88 -8.81
CA MET A 360 -20.46 0.64 -8.01
C MET A 360 -19.34 0.53 -6.96
N ARG A 361 -18.47 1.53 -6.86
CA ARG A 361 -17.38 1.61 -5.89
C ARG A 361 -17.12 3.06 -5.53
N GLU A 362 -16.95 3.31 -4.23
CA GLU A 362 -16.44 4.58 -3.73
C GLU A 362 -14.91 4.49 -3.54
N PRO A 363 -14.13 5.46 -4.04
CA PRO A 363 -12.70 5.49 -3.82
C PRO A 363 -12.38 5.90 -2.38
N VAL A 364 -11.40 5.23 -1.78
CA VAL A 364 -10.83 5.68 -0.51
C VAL A 364 -9.86 6.81 -0.82
N LEU A 365 -10.15 8.01 -0.29
CA LEU A 365 -9.30 9.18 -0.49
C LEU A 365 -8.05 9.10 0.39
N GLY A 366 -6.94 9.64 -0.12
CA GLY A 366 -5.64 9.61 0.57
C GLY A 366 -5.40 10.79 1.50
N ARG A 367 -6.02 11.96 1.24
CA ARG A 367 -5.77 13.17 2.03
C ARG A 367 -6.18 12.97 3.49
N ARG A 368 -5.31 13.31 4.44
CA ARG A 368 -5.54 13.25 5.89
C ARG A 368 -5.06 14.54 6.54
N PRO A 369 -5.64 14.96 7.68
CA PRO A 369 -5.04 16.01 8.49
C PRO A 369 -3.71 15.52 9.07
N GLN A 370 -2.74 16.44 9.21
CA GLN A 370 -1.53 16.17 9.97
C GLN A 370 -1.91 16.05 11.45
N ARG A 371 -1.79 14.86 12.05
CA ARG A 371 -2.32 14.59 13.39
C ARG A 371 -1.51 15.26 14.51
N VAL A 372 -0.24 15.57 14.27
CA VAL A 372 0.64 16.17 15.29
C VAL A 372 1.02 17.58 14.85
N LYS A 373 0.17 18.57 15.19
CA LYS A 373 0.62 19.95 15.21
C LYS A 373 1.48 20.12 16.46
N LYS A 374 2.72 20.58 16.25
CA LYS A 374 3.71 21.06 17.25
C LYS A 374 3.08 21.21 18.64
N GLU A 375 3.43 20.32 19.58
CA GLU A 375 3.42 20.73 20.97
C GLU A 375 4.43 21.88 21.06
N SER A 376 3.90 23.10 21.10
CA SER A 376 4.68 24.25 21.51
C SER A 376 5.26 23.91 22.88
N GLN A 377 6.59 23.92 22.99
CA GLN A 377 7.30 24.01 24.25
C GLN A 377 6.85 25.28 24.97
N GLU A 378 5.71 25.23 25.65
CA GLU A 378 5.43 26.14 26.75
C GLU A 378 6.15 25.55 27.96
N ALA A 379 7.28 26.18 28.28
CA ALA A 379 7.98 25.97 29.53
C ALA A 379 6.98 26.12 30.69
N LEU A 380 6.75 25.03 31.41
CA LEU A 380 6.10 25.07 32.73
C LEU A 380 6.89 26.02 33.63
N PRO A 381 6.28 27.08 34.18
CA PRO A 381 6.93 27.84 35.22
C PRO A 381 6.98 26.98 36.48
N SER A 382 8.20 26.78 36.98
CA SER A 382 8.48 26.22 38.29
C SER A 382 7.72 26.98 39.38
N GLY A 383 6.88 26.28 40.14
CA GLY A 383 6.16 26.86 41.27
C GLY A 383 5.60 25.80 42.22
N THR A 384 6.28 25.61 43.34
CA THR A 384 5.93 24.78 44.49
C THR A 384 4.71 25.30 45.26
N ASN A 385 3.75 24.43 45.62
CA ASN A 385 3.30 24.15 47.01
C ASN A 385 1.89 23.50 47.08
N THR A 386 1.87 22.26 47.58
CA THR A 386 0.99 21.60 48.59
C THR A 386 -0.54 21.81 48.67
N PRO A 387 -1.27 20.82 49.25
CA PRO A 387 -2.59 20.40 48.78
C PRO A 387 -3.75 20.98 49.59
N ASN A 388 -4.94 21.05 48.99
CA ASN A 388 -6.18 21.16 49.74
C ASN A 388 -7.35 20.38 49.10
N SER A 389 -7.84 19.42 49.88
CA SER A 389 -9.23 18.97 50.10
C SER A 389 -10.28 19.03 48.98
N LEU A 390 -10.83 17.83 48.69
CA LEU A 390 -12.26 17.49 48.64
C LEU A 390 -13.25 18.54 48.09
N VAL A 391 -13.87 18.26 46.94
CA VAL A 391 -15.34 18.25 46.78
C VAL A 391 -15.72 17.26 45.66
N MET A 392 -16.67 16.37 45.98
CA MET A 392 -17.41 15.52 45.07
C MET A 392 -18.49 16.32 44.34
N THR A 393 -18.65 16.14 43.03
CA THR A 393 -19.95 16.29 42.36
C THR A 393 -20.04 15.35 41.15
N GLU A 394 -21.11 14.55 41.16
CA GLU A 394 -21.67 13.74 40.07
C GLU A 394 -22.15 14.60 38.89
N GLY A 395 -22.23 14.03 37.68
CA GLY A 395 -23.00 14.62 36.58
C GLY A 395 -22.71 14.15 35.15
N ALA A 396 -23.33 13.02 34.77
CA ALA A 396 -23.95 12.63 33.48
C ALA A 396 -23.51 13.16 32.08
N ALA A 397 -23.55 12.20 31.13
CA ALA A 397 -23.76 12.27 29.66
C ALA A 397 -22.62 12.89 28.82
N TRP A 398 -22.05 12.23 27.80
CA TRP A 398 -22.61 11.40 26.73
C TRP A 398 -21.68 10.27 26.28
#